data_AF-A0A2P5AQ13-F1
#
_entry.id   AF-A0A2P5AQ13-F1
#
_cell.length_a   1.000
_cell.length_b   1.000
_cell.length_c   1.000
_cell.angle_alpha   90.00
_cell.angle_beta   90.00
_cell.angle_gamma   90.00
#
_symmetry.space_group_name_H-M   'P 1'
#
loop_
_entity.id
_entity.type
_entity.pdbx_description
1 polymer ?
#
loop_
_entity_poly.entity_id
_entity_poly.type
_entity_poly.pdbx_seq_one_letter_code
_entity_poly.pdbx_strand_id
1 'polypeptide(L)'
;MALWTLHVQAWPYNGRACGRGYHIKCIGTTNLAPQPCRINGAAIVEIVDYCPISNSTLKLSLDAFSKLADLSSGKVKIKFKRV
;
A
#
# COMPACT_ATOMS: atom_id res chain seq x y z
N MET A 1 7.49 -2.01 -22.14
CA MET A 1 6.28 -2.69 -21.63
C MET A 1 6.46 -2.85 -20.13
N ALA A 2 5.42 -2.46 -19.38
CA ALA A 2 5.54 -1.72 -18.13
C ALA A 2 6.06 -2.51 -16.91
N LEU A 3 6.82 -1.76 -16.11
CA LEU A 3 7.49 -2.03 -14.84
C LEU A 3 6.69 -2.92 -13.86
N TRP A 4 7.20 -4.13 -13.64
CA TRP A 4 6.83 -5.00 -12.53
C TRP A 4 7.53 -4.50 -11.26
N THR A 5 6.80 -3.84 -10.36
CA THR A 5 7.22 -3.70 -8.96
C THR A 5 5.98 -3.50 -8.10
N LEU A 6 5.30 -4.61 -7.85
CA LEU A 6 4.27 -4.75 -6.81
C LEU A 6 4.85 -5.76 -5.84
N HIS A 7 4.97 -5.39 -4.57
CA HIS A 7 5.55 -6.24 -3.54
C HIS A 7 4.69 -6.06 -2.29
N VAL A 8 3.76 -6.93 -1.91
CA VAL A 8 3.04 -6.80 -0.63
C VAL A 8 2.87 -8.13 0.11
N GLN A 9 3.69 -8.34 1.15
CA GLN A 9 3.38 -9.11 2.38
C GLN A 9 2.29 -10.21 2.27
N ALA A 10 2.57 -11.29 1.53
CA ALA A 10 1.81 -12.54 1.60
C ALA A 10 2.71 -13.78 1.66
N TRP A 11 3.54 -13.93 2.71
CA TRP A 11 4.02 -15.27 3.06
C TRP A 11 4.19 -15.63 4.54
N PRO A 12 3.25 -15.25 5.45
CA PRO A 12 3.05 -16.01 6.68
C PRO A 12 1.92 -17.08 6.59
N TYR A 13 1.29 -17.30 5.43
CA TYR A 13 0.10 -18.17 5.32
C TYR A 13 -0.03 -18.91 3.98
N ASN A 14 1.05 -19.45 3.38
CA ASN A 14 1.01 -20.15 2.08
C ASN A 14 0.32 -19.34 0.95
N GLY A 15 0.60 -18.03 0.85
CA GLY A 15 -0.01 -17.19 -0.18
C GLY A 15 -1.52 -16.94 -0.03
N ARG A 16 -2.15 -17.25 1.12
CA ARG A 16 -3.60 -17.07 1.32
C ARG A 16 -4.10 -15.65 1.03
N ALA A 17 -3.27 -14.63 1.15
CA ALA A 17 -3.63 -13.25 0.86
C ALA A 17 -3.55 -12.87 -0.63
N CYS A 18 -2.84 -13.65 -1.46
CA CYS A 18 -2.71 -13.42 -2.89
C CYS A 18 -4.10 -13.41 -3.57
N GLY A 19 -4.30 -12.52 -4.53
CA GLY A 19 -5.57 -12.33 -5.23
C GLY A 19 -6.67 -11.65 -4.42
N ARG A 20 -6.44 -11.31 -3.14
CA ARG A 20 -7.45 -10.63 -2.31
C ARG A 20 -7.44 -9.13 -2.54
N GLY A 21 -8.63 -8.58 -2.74
CA GLY A 21 -8.88 -7.14 -2.79
C GLY A 21 -8.99 -6.49 -1.40
N TYR A 22 -8.38 -5.32 -1.24
CA TYR A 22 -8.48 -4.50 -0.04
C TYR A 22 -8.81 -3.06 -0.41
N HIS A 23 -9.84 -2.52 0.23
CA HIS A 23 -10.07 -1.08 0.24
C HIS A 23 -9.14 -0.45 1.29
N ILE A 24 -8.30 0.48 0.84
CA ILE A 24 -7.30 1.16 1.65
C ILE A 24 -7.56 2.67 1.66
N LYS A 25 -7.35 3.31 2.81
CA LYS A 25 -7.52 4.75 3.00
C LYS A 25 -6.36 5.34 3.82
N CYS A 26 -5.78 6.43 3.35
CA CYS A 26 -4.76 7.17 4.07
C CYS A 26 -5.39 7.87 5.28
N ILE A 27 -4.77 7.72 6.45
CA ILE A 27 -5.24 8.31 7.72
C ILE A 27 -4.21 9.19 8.41
N GLY A 28 -3.01 9.31 7.85
CA GLY A 28 -2.00 10.25 8.34
C GLY A 28 -0.58 9.83 8.02
N THR A 29 0.35 10.52 8.66
CA THR A 29 1.79 10.34 8.46
C THR A 29 2.39 9.29 9.39
N THR A 30 3.49 8.66 8.94
CA THR A 30 4.43 7.92 9.80
C THR A 30 5.68 8.74 10.16
N ASN A 31 5.92 9.87 9.49
CA ASN A 31 7.12 10.71 9.62
C ASN A 31 6.74 12.20 9.80
N LEU A 32 7.71 13.11 9.76
CA LEU A 32 7.51 14.56 9.89
C LEU A 32 6.91 15.25 8.64
N ALA A 33 6.53 14.49 7.61
CA ALA A 33 5.95 15.05 6.38
C ALA A 33 4.62 15.78 6.69
N PRO A 34 4.49 17.08 6.33
CA PRO A 34 3.25 17.82 6.52
C PRO A 34 2.19 17.29 5.53
N GLN A 35 1.07 16.80 6.08
CA GLN A 35 -0.12 16.37 5.33
C GLN A 35 0.16 15.42 4.14
N PRO A 36 0.59 14.17 4.40
CA PRO A 36 0.96 13.27 3.31
C PRO A 36 -0.24 12.72 2.54
N CYS A 37 -1.44 12.71 3.14
CA CYS A 37 -2.62 12.12 2.51
C CYS A 37 -3.25 13.08 1.50
N ARG A 38 -3.70 12.54 0.37
CA ARG A 38 -4.58 13.27 -0.56
C ARG A 38 -5.95 13.48 0.09
N ILE A 39 -6.66 14.55 -0.30
CA ILE A 39 -7.99 14.94 0.25
C ILE A 39 -8.99 13.77 0.24
N ASN A 40 -8.92 12.90 -0.78
CA ASN A 40 -9.70 11.65 -0.88
C ASN A 40 -8.79 10.43 -1.07
N GLY A 41 -7.67 10.38 -0.34
CA GLY A 41 -6.66 9.34 -0.48
C GLY A 41 -7.20 7.95 -0.14
N ALA A 42 -7.69 7.24 -1.14
CA ALA A 42 -8.20 5.87 -1.03
C ALA A 42 -8.04 5.11 -2.36
N ALA A 43 -7.94 3.78 -2.27
CA ALA A 43 -7.85 2.90 -3.42
C ALA A 43 -8.37 1.50 -3.08
N ILE A 44 -8.73 0.71 -4.10
CA ILE A 44 -8.85 -0.74 -3.99
C ILE A 44 -7.58 -1.32 -4.59
N VAL A 45 -6.92 -2.21 -3.85
CA VAL A 45 -5.68 -2.87 -4.28
C VAL A 45 -5.81 -4.38 -4.17
N GLU A 46 -5.10 -5.09 -5.02
CA GLU A 46 -4.96 -6.54 -4.97
C GLU A 46 -3.56 -6.90 -4.46
N ILE A 47 -3.48 -7.95 -3.64
CA ILE A 47 -2.20 -8.50 -3.21
C ILE A 47 -1.68 -9.46 -4.28
N VAL A 48 -0.58 -9.11 -4.93
CA VAL A 48 -0.04 -9.88 -6.07
C VAL A 48 1.36 -10.43 -5.87
N ASP A 49 2.05 -10.08 -4.78
CA ASP A 49 3.44 -10.52 -4.56
C ASP A 49 3.86 -10.43 -3.09
N TYR A 50 4.91 -11.13 -2.69
CA TYR A 50 5.48 -11.13 -1.34
C TYR A 50 6.87 -10.51 -1.29
N CYS A 51 7.09 -9.65 -0.29
CA CYS A 51 8.39 -9.05 -0.01
C CYS A 51 8.87 -9.47 1.40
N PRO A 52 9.79 -10.45 1.52
CA PRO A 52 10.22 -10.98 2.82
C PRO A 52 10.96 -9.95 3.69
N ILE A 53 11.66 -9.00 3.05
CA ILE A 53 12.37 -7.92 3.73
C ILE A 53 11.58 -6.62 3.51
N SER A 54 10.66 -6.33 4.41
CA SER A 54 9.87 -5.10 4.35
C SER A 54 9.69 -4.44 5.72
N ASN A 55 9.83 -3.12 5.73
CA ASN A 55 9.66 -2.27 6.91
C ASN A 55 8.26 -1.62 6.93
N SER A 56 7.25 -2.29 6.38
CA SER A 56 5.90 -1.76 6.16
C SER A 56 4.89 -2.89 5.94
N THR A 57 3.65 -2.70 6.39
CA THR A 57 2.58 -3.72 6.24
C THR A 57 2.17 -3.97 4.79
N LEU A 58 2.01 -2.91 3.98
CA LEU A 58 1.68 -3.00 2.56
C LEU A 58 2.63 -2.11 1.75
N LYS A 59 3.32 -2.67 0.75
CA LYS A 59 4.19 -1.96 -0.20
C LYS A 59 3.47 -1.80 -1.54
N LEU A 60 2.83 -0.66 -1.70
CA LEU A 60 1.96 -0.40 -2.83
C LEU A 60 2.77 -0.14 -4.11
N SER A 61 2.18 -0.38 -5.27
CA SER A 61 2.72 0.16 -6.52
C SER A 61 2.76 1.68 -6.47
N LEU A 62 3.62 2.29 -7.30
CA LEU A 62 3.71 3.74 -7.41
C LEU A 62 2.36 4.38 -7.73
N ASP A 63 1.60 3.79 -8.65
CA ASP A 63 0.25 4.23 -9.02
C ASP A 63 -0.70 4.18 -7.81
N ALA A 64 -0.78 3.04 -7.11
CA ALA A 64 -1.67 2.90 -5.97
C ALA A 64 -1.28 3.84 -4.81
N PHE A 65 0.03 4.06 -4.59
CA PHE A 65 0.50 4.99 -3.57
C PHE A 65 0.16 6.45 -3.92
N SER A 66 0.32 6.85 -5.19
CA SER A 66 0.01 8.21 -5.65
C SER A 66 -1.46 8.60 -5.46
N LYS A 67 -2.37 7.63 -5.51
CA LYS A 67 -3.81 7.82 -5.22
C LYS A 67 -4.07 8.09 -3.74
N LEU A 68 -3.22 7.60 -2.84
CA LEU A 68 -3.38 7.76 -1.40
C LEU A 68 -2.69 9.01 -0.86
N ALA A 69 -1.46 9.24 -1.32
CA ALA A 69 -0.53 10.15 -0.66
C ALA A 69 0.45 10.80 -1.64
N ASP A 70 1.13 11.83 -1.16
CA ASP A 70 2.26 12.39 -1.89
C ASP A 70 3.44 11.43 -1.92
N LEU A 71 3.99 11.18 -3.10
CA LEU A 71 5.10 10.23 -3.31
C LEU A 71 6.33 10.60 -2.46
N SER A 72 6.58 11.89 -2.23
CA SER A 72 7.69 12.39 -1.40
C SER A 72 7.58 11.96 0.07
N SER A 73 6.38 11.58 0.53
CA SER A 73 6.16 11.12 1.90
C SER A 73 6.79 9.76 2.17
N GLY A 74 6.92 8.92 1.14
CA GLY A 74 7.51 7.58 1.16
C GLY A 74 6.75 6.52 1.97
N LYS A 75 6.19 6.87 3.13
CA LYS A 75 5.41 6.01 4.02
C LYS A 75 4.26 6.79 4.66
N VAL A 76 3.12 6.12 4.81
CA VAL A 76 1.91 6.68 5.41
C VAL A 76 1.20 5.65 6.29
N LYS A 77 0.38 6.13 7.22
CA LYS A 77 -0.56 5.30 7.99
C LYS A 77 -1.83 5.11 7.18
N ILE A 78 -2.27 3.85 7.07
CA ILE A 78 -3.50 3.50 6.36
C ILE A 78 -4.46 2.71 7.24
N LYS A 79 -5.76 2.87 6.98
CA LYS A 79 -6.78 1.87 7.34
C LYS A 79 -7.02 0.99 6.12
N PHE A 80 -7.18 -0.31 6.32
CA PHE A 80 -7.49 -1.25 5.25
C PHE A 80 -8.61 -2.21 5.69
N LYS A 81 -9.50 -2.53 4.75
CA LYS A 81 -10.58 -3.50 4.93
C LYS A 81 -10.67 -4.38 3.70
N ARG A 82 -10.80 -5.69 3.90
CA ARG A 82 -11.01 -6.64 2.80
C ARG A 82 -12.35 -6.34 2.12
N VAL A 83 -12.36 -6.39 0.80
CA VAL A 83 -13.59 -6.29 -0.01
C VAL A 83 -14.28 -7.65 -0.08
#